data_AF-A0A8T2UKZ6-F1
#
_entry.id   AF-A0A8T2UKZ6-F1
#
_cell.length_a   1.000
_cell.length_b   1.000
_cell.length_c   1.000
_cell.angle_alpha   90.00
_cell.angle_beta   90.00
_cell.angle_gamma   90.00
#
_symmetry.space_group_name_H-M   'P 1'
#
loop_
_entity.id
_entity.type
_entity.pdbx_description
1 polymer ?
#
loop_
_entity_poly.entity_id
_entity_poly.type
_entity_poly.pdbx_seq_one_letter_code
_entity_poly.pdbx_strand_id
1 'polypeptide(L)'
;MDPNFQKFTLQSTLVGGADLLSPIRTSQVFDSFAMVKCSYDPRHDFRESMVEMIMEKGLHTSHDMVELLQCYLTLNAEAYHDTIVKVFTEVWSEMFRHT
;
A
#
# COMPACT_ATOMS: atom_id res chain seq x y z
N MET A 1 8.17 13.12 -11.53
CA MET A 1 7.51 11.87 -11.97
C MET A 1 8.49 10.74 -11.80
N ASP A 2 8.35 9.97 -10.73
CA ASP A 2 9.17 8.78 -10.53
C ASP A 2 8.39 7.55 -11.03
N PRO A 3 8.94 6.78 -11.99
CA PRO A 3 8.25 5.65 -12.61
C PRO A 3 8.26 4.38 -11.75
N ASN A 4 8.93 4.35 -10.60
CA ASN A 4 9.10 3.13 -9.79
C ASN A 4 8.24 3.11 -8.52
N PHE A 5 7.20 3.95 -8.44
CA PHE A 5 6.31 4.01 -7.29
C PHE A 5 5.26 2.88 -7.35
N GLN A 6 5.16 2.06 -6.30
CA GLN A 6 4.16 0.99 -6.23
C GLN A 6 3.14 1.26 -5.11
N LYS A 7 1.85 1.39 -5.49
CA LYS A 7 0.72 1.42 -4.54
C LYS A 7 -0.13 0.16 -4.64
N PHE A 8 -0.67 -0.29 -3.50
CA PHE A 8 -1.76 -1.29 -3.51
C PHE A 8 -3.03 -0.63 -3.99
N THR A 9 -3.76 -1.32 -4.86
CA THR A 9 -5.09 -0.91 -5.29
C THR A 9 -6.05 -2.08 -5.11
N LEU A 10 -7.24 -1.80 -4.61
CA LEU A 10 -8.32 -2.77 -4.54
C LEU A 10 -8.97 -2.85 -5.92
N GLN A 11 -8.84 -3.99 -6.60
CA GLN A 11 -9.65 -4.22 -7.77
C GLN A 11 -11.06 -4.59 -7.31
N SER A 12 -12.01 -3.66 -7.48
CA SER A 12 -13.42 -4.01 -7.58
C SER A 12 -13.56 -4.88 -8.84
N THR A 13 -13.84 -6.17 -8.66
CA THR A 13 -13.90 -7.15 -9.74
C THR A 13 -14.85 -6.71 -10.85
N LEU A 14 -14.29 -6.36 -12.01
CA LEU A 14 -14.77 -6.74 -13.33
C LEU A 14 -13.53 -6.95 -14.22
N VAL A 15 -13.06 -8.20 -14.32
CA VAL A 15 -11.99 -8.55 -15.26
C VAL A 15 -12.55 -8.45 -16.67
N GLY A 16 -12.20 -7.35 -17.35
CA GLY A 16 -12.46 -7.14 -18.75
C GLY A 16 -11.37 -6.25 -19.34
N GLY A 17 -10.47 -6.84 -20.12
CA GLY A 17 -9.47 -6.13 -20.91
C GLY A 17 -8.05 -6.40 -20.47
N ALA A 18 -7.39 -7.29 -21.21
CA ALA A 18 -5.94 -7.43 -21.20
C ALA A 18 -5.31 -6.11 -21.68
N ASP A 19 -4.60 -5.41 -20.79
CA ASP A 19 -3.24 -4.93 -21.02
C ASP A 19 -2.72 -4.12 -19.81
N LEU A 20 -1.47 -4.42 -19.46
CA LEU A 20 -0.48 -3.49 -18.91
C LEU A 20 -0.22 -3.31 -17.41
N LEU A 21 -0.64 -4.15 -16.46
CA LEU A 21 0.04 -4.18 -15.14
C LEU A 21 0.10 -5.60 -14.57
N SER A 22 1.30 -6.17 -14.45
CA SER A 22 1.51 -7.47 -13.82
C SER A 22 1.21 -7.36 -12.33
N PRO A 23 0.17 -8.05 -11.83
CA PRO A 23 -0.16 -7.97 -10.42
C PRO A 23 0.87 -8.73 -9.61
N ILE A 24 1.67 -8.05 -8.77
CA ILE A 24 2.49 -8.72 -7.77
C ILE A 24 1.54 -9.13 -6.64
N ARG A 25 1.27 -10.44 -6.51
CA ARG A 25 0.49 -11.00 -5.40
C ARG A 25 1.29 -10.92 -4.11
N THR A 26 0.82 -10.17 -3.12
CA THR A 26 1.48 -10.06 -1.82
C THR A 26 0.63 -10.66 -0.72
N SER A 27 1.09 -11.77 -0.15
CA SER A 27 0.48 -12.56 0.93
C SER A 27 -0.99 -12.96 0.72
N GLN A 28 -1.40 -14.13 1.21
CA GLN A 28 -2.81 -14.54 1.17
C GLN A 28 -3.73 -13.61 1.99
N VAL A 29 -3.15 -12.77 2.86
CA VAL A 29 -3.87 -11.84 3.72
C VAL A 29 -4.44 -10.65 2.95
N PHE A 30 -3.76 -10.17 1.89
CA PHE A 30 -4.15 -8.90 1.27
C PHE A 30 -4.91 -9.01 -0.05
N ASP A 31 -4.90 -10.16 -0.75
CA ASP A 31 -5.48 -10.38 -2.10
C ASP A 31 -5.67 -9.08 -2.90
N SER A 32 -4.59 -8.31 -2.97
CA SER A 32 -4.52 -6.95 -3.52
C SER A 32 -3.23 -6.88 -4.31
N PHE A 33 -3.23 -6.00 -5.29
CA PHE A 33 -2.18 -5.92 -6.28
C PHE A 33 -1.42 -4.62 -6.11
N ALA A 34 -0.10 -4.72 -6.02
CA ALA A 34 0.77 -3.58 -6.18
C ALA A 34 0.88 -3.21 -7.66
N MET A 35 0.65 -1.94 -7.96
CA MET A 35 0.68 -1.38 -9.31
C MET A 35 1.81 -0.38 -9.41
N VAL A 36 2.68 -0.53 -10.42
CA VAL A 36 3.67 0.48 -10.78
C VAL A 36 2.95 1.69 -11.37
N LYS A 37 3.13 2.85 -10.75
CA LYS A 37 2.54 4.12 -11.18
C LYS A 37 3.59 5.21 -11.19
N CYS A 38 3.36 6.21 -12.03
CA CYS A 38 4.07 7.47 -11.93
C CYS A 38 3.42 8.32 -10.85
N SER A 39 4.18 8.71 -9.83
CA SER A 39 3.71 9.61 -8.77
C SER A 39 4.40 10.98 -8.86
N TYR A 40 3.62 12.02 -8.57
CA TYR A 40 4.11 13.38 -8.31
C TYR A 40 4.36 13.62 -6.81
N ASP A 41 3.58 12.96 -5.94
CA ASP A 41 3.71 13.03 -4.49
C ASP A 41 3.60 11.61 -3.89
N PRO A 42 4.72 10.86 -3.87
CA PRO A 42 4.74 9.49 -3.36
C PRO A 42 4.26 9.39 -1.91
N ARG A 43 4.48 10.43 -1.11
CA ARG A 43 4.07 10.46 0.30
C ARG A 43 2.54 10.46 0.42
N HIS A 44 1.88 11.34 -0.33
CA HIS A 44 0.41 11.40 -0.37
C HIS A 44 -0.17 10.08 -0.87
N ASP A 45 0.39 9.55 -1.97
CA ASP A 45 -0.12 8.32 -2.58
C ASP A 45 0.07 7.08 -1.69
N PHE A 46 1.16 6.99 -0.92
CA PHE A 46 1.33 5.95 0.10
C PHE A 46 0.29 6.08 1.20
N ARG A 47 0.00 7.32 1.65
CA ARG A 47 -0.97 7.55 2.74
C ARG A 47 -2.35 7.08 2.32
N GLU A 48 -2.83 7.51 1.15
CA GLU A 48 -4.14 7.10 0.63
C GLU A 48 -4.23 5.58 0.49
N SER A 49 -3.21 4.95 -0.11
CA SER A 49 -3.17 3.50 -0.30
C SER A 49 -3.17 2.73 1.03
N MET A 50 -2.46 3.21 2.05
CA MET A 50 -2.44 2.58 3.39
C MET A 50 -3.80 2.73 4.09
N VAL A 51 -4.42 3.92 4.03
CA VAL A 51 -5.73 4.15 4.64
C VAL A 51 -6.80 3.28 3.96
N GLU A 52 -6.80 3.20 2.62
CA GLU A 52 -7.68 2.30 1.86
C GLU A 52 -7.49 0.84 2.30
N MET A 53 -6.25 0.35 2.43
CA MET A 53 -5.98 -1.01 2.91
C MET A 53 -6.51 -1.26 4.31
N ILE A 54 -6.22 -0.36 5.25
CA ILE A 54 -6.60 -0.52 6.64
C ILE A 54 -8.11 -0.54 6.80
N MET A 55 -8.81 0.39 6.13
CA MET A 55 -10.25 0.54 6.24
C MET A 55 -11.01 -0.56 5.50
N GLU A 56 -10.62 -0.89 4.27
CA GLU A 56 -11.39 -1.84 3.45
C GLU A 56 -11.06 -3.30 3.74
N LYS A 57 -9.83 -3.62 4.15
CA LYS A 57 -9.45 -5.00 4.55
C LYS A 57 -9.65 -5.26 6.05
N GLY A 58 -10.07 -4.25 6.82
CA GLY A 58 -10.34 -4.39 8.25
C GLY A 58 -9.09 -4.77 9.04
N LEU A 59 -7.98 -4.11 8.75
CA LEU A 59 -6.70 -4.40 9.39
C LEU A 59 -6.68 -3.70 10.76
N HIS A 60 -6.70 -4.47 11.83
CA HIS A 60 -6.87 -3.93 13.19
C HIS A 60 -5.88 -4.50 14.21
N THR A 61 -5.12 -5.54 13.85
CA THR A 61 -4.14 -6.14 14.74
C THR A 61 -2.74 -5.60 14.47
N SER A 62 -1.84 -5.69 15.47
CA SER A 62 -0.43 -5.37 15.26
C SER A 62 0.21 -6.27 14.20
N HIS A 63 -0.25 -7.50 14.06
CA HIS A 63 0.24 -8.44 13.04
C HIS A 63 -0.09 -7.95 11.63
N ASP A 64 -1.35 -7.61 11.37
CA ASP A 64 -1.80 -7.11 10.05
C ASP A 64 -1.00 -5.88 9.59
N MET A 65 -0.57 -5.07 10.55
CA MET A 65 0.09 -3.79 10.33
C MET A 65 1.57 -3.97 10.04
N VAL A 66 2.21 -4.90 10.75
CA VAL A 66 3.56 -5.34 10.45
C VAL A 66 3.60 -5.97 9.07
N GLU A 67 2.63 -6.82 8.73
CA GLU A 67 2.55 -7.43 7.39
C GLU A 67 2.30 -6.39 6.30
N LEU A 68 1.42 -5.42 6.53
CA LEU A 68 1.18 -4.31 5.60
C LEU A 68 2.47 -3.53 5.32
N LEU A 69 3.20 -3.14 6.37
CA LEU A 69 4.46 -2.42 6.26
C LEU A 69 5.52 -3.25 5.51
N GLN A 70 5.65 -4.54 5.85
CA GLN A 70 6.57 -5.44 5.17
C GLN A 70 6.26 -5.57 3.68
N CYS A 71 4.98 -5.60 3.30
CA CYS A 71 4.58 -5.64 1.90
C CYS A 71 5.04 -4.37 1.16
N TYR A 72 4.81 -3.16 1.71
CA TYR A 72 5.29 -1.93 1.08
C TYR A 72 6.82 -1.88 0.94
N LEU A 73 7.56 -2.29 1.97
CA LEU A 73 9.03 -2.29 1.95
C LEU A 73 9.59 -3.32 0.96
N THR A 74 8.95 -4.49 0.83
CA THR A 74 9.38 -5.53 -0.13
C THR A 74 9.15 -5.12 -1.57
N LEU A 75 8.07 -4.38 -1.83
CA LEU A 75 7.64 -4.03 -3.18
C LEU A 75 8.24 -2.73 -3.71
N ASN A 76 8.67 -1.84 -2.82
CA ASN A 76 9.23 -0.55 -3.20
C ASN A 76 10.75 -0.54 -3.02
N ALA A 77 11.44 0.20 -3.90
CA ALA A 77 12.87 0.40 -3.80
C ALA A 77 13.27 1.04 -2.46
N GLU A 78 14.47 0.75 -1.98
CA GLU A 78 15.00 1.23 -0.69
C GLU A 78 14.95 2.75 -0.54
N ALA A 79 15.07 3.49 -1.66
CA ALA A 79 14.93 4.95 -1.69
C ALA A 79 13.58 5.47 -1.15
N TYR A 80 12.54 4.63 -1.14
CA TYR A 80 11.22 4.97 -0.60
C TYR A 80 11.00 4.52 0.83
N HIS A 81 11.87 3.66 1.39
CA HIS A 81 11.62 3.03 2.70
C HIS A 81 11.47 4.06 3.81
N ASP A 82 12.30 5.10 3.82
CA ASP A 82 12.17 6.22 4.76
C ASP A 82 10.82 6.93 4.66
N THR A 83 10.33 7.13 3.44
CA THR A 83 9.03 7.76 3.20
C THR A 83 7.89 6.86 3.63
N ILE A 84 7.96 5.57 3.29
CA ILE A 84 6.98 4.54 3.65
C ILE A 84 6.85 4.45 5.18
N VAL A 85 7.97 4.35 5.90
CA VAL A 85 7.97 4.24 7.38
C VAL A 85 7.38 5.50 8.03
N LYS A 86 7.72 6.70 7.52
CA LYS A 86 7.15 7.96 8.01
C LYS A 86 5.64 8.01 7.81
N VAL A 87 5.17 7.73 6.60
CA VAL A 87 3.73 7.72 6.28
C VAL A 87 2.99 6.67 7.09
N PHE A 88 3.54 5.46 7.20
CA PHE A 88 2.98 4.40 8.01
C PHE A 88 2.82 4.83 9.47
N THR A 89 3.85 5.45 10.06
CA THR A 89 3.81 5.92 11.45
C THR A 89 2.76 7.02 11.63
N GLU A 90 2.59 7.92 10.65
CA GLU A 90 1.56 8.96 10.66
C GLU A 90 0.15 8.35 10.61
N VAL A 91 -0.10 7.44 9.65
CA VAL A 91 -1.39 6.75 9.51
C VAL A 91 -1.72 5.93 10.76
N TRP A 92 -0.75 5.15 11.25
CA TRP A 92 -0.89 4.39 12.49
C TRP A 92 -1.23 5.31 13.68
N SER A 93 -0.51 6.41 13.82
CA SER A 93 -0.77 7.37 14.90
C SER A 93 -2.14 8.03 14.77
N GLU A 94 -2.61 8.33 13.56
CA GLU A 94 -3.92 8.95 13.32
C GLU A 94 -5.08 7.98 13.59
N MET A 95 -4.96 6.74 13.12
CA MET A 95 -6.00 5.71 13.24
C MET A 95 -6.16 5.18 14.67
N PHE A 96 -5.07 5.14 15.45
CA PHE A 96 -5.04 4.54 16.79
C PHE A 96 -4.88 5.57 17.92
N ARG A 97 -5.00 6.88 17.66
CA ARG A 97 -4.89 7.95 18.69
C ARG A 97 -6.05 8.04 19.70
N HIS A 98 -6.95 7.07 19.72
CA HIS A 98 -8.09 7.03 20.63
C HIS A 98 -8.11 5.71 21.40
N THR A 99 -7.23 5.62 22.41
CA THR A 99 -7.49 4.80 23.61
C THR A 99 -7.39 5.69 24.83
#